data_AF-A0AAN8V9R7-F1
#
_entry.id   AF-A0AAN8V9R7-F1
#
_cell.length_a   1.000
_cell.length_b   1.000
_cell.length_c   1.000
_cell.angle_alpha   90.00
_cell.angle_beta   90.00
_cell.angle_gamma   90.00
#
_symmetry.space_group_name_H-M   'P 1'
#
loop_
_entity.id
_entity.type
_entity.pdbx_description
1 polymer ?
#
loop_
_entity_poly.entity_id
_entity_poly.type
_entity_poly.pdbx_seq_one_letter_code
_entity_poly.pdbx_strand_id
1 'polypeptide(L)'
;MASSSTIPRFYLLLFFLISHSAATTTLTDQHPFPFSFNNFTVNSTQNFISLYGDANIVNVDKSIKNNGTFVGLVLYNKPFKLFGSKPRKNPNPISFSTDFTFSLSSNVVAGVAFVVVDSLRKGSIYMEVKVESGNYVVVNADGVYSKRLISDLGVGIGEKMRLWIDYQAISKRLEVRLSKLGYARSYKPLISCPIDLGKWKNQVVVLGLRLFSGSGNGNLPMTSTSLYSWRFKQRIVPSWMHSQPVNPRVYSVNHRKPEKVHKKRVCSSKVVGVLLFAAGIGAGALASFVALILWAVFDDWHTVIELEHPKVHSSFRYEKIDADVEKI
;
A
#
# COMPACT_ATOMS: atom_id res chain seq x y z
N MET A 1 -13.69 38.42 46.93
CA MET A 1 -12.77 38.19 45.79
C MET A 1 -13.22 36.91 45.09
N ALA A 2 -13.66 37.02 43.84
CA ALA A 2 -14.18 35.90 43.06
C ALA A 2 -13.04 34.97 42.61
N SER A 3 -13.04 33.72 43.10
CA SER A 3 -12.14 32.68 42.58
C SER A 3 -12.84 31.97 41.42
N SER A 4 -12.40 32.30 40.21
CA SER A 4 -12.84 31.69 38.95
C SER A 4 -12.21 30.30 38.82
N SER A 5 -13.01 29.24 39.00
CA SER A 5 -12.61 27.86 38.72
C SER A 5 -12.59 27.61 37.22
N THR A 6 -11.42 27.75 36.58
CA THR A 6 -11.22 27.58 35.14
C THR A 6 -10.80 26.16 34.73
N ILE A 7 -10.91 25.17 35.62
CA ILE A 7 -10.29 23.85 35.41
C ILE A 7 -11.21 22.77 34.76
N PRO A 8 -12.55 22.88 34.60
CA PRO A 8 -13.31 21.79 33.97
C PRO A 8 -13.33 21.85 32.43
N ARG A 9 -12.91 22.94 31.80
CA ARG A 9 -13.02 23.11 30.32
C ARG A 9 -11.90 22.43 29.53
N PHE A 10 -10.71 22.28 30.11
CA PHE A 10 -9.55 21.71 29.41
C PHE A 10 -9.67 20.19 29.24
N TYR A 11 -10.21 19.49 30.25
CA TYR A 11 -10.41 18.05 30.21
C TYR A 11 -11.52 17.62 29.23
N LEU A 12 -12.59 18.43 29.10
CA LEU A 12 -13.65 18.21 28.11
C LEU A 12 -13.14 18.35 26.66
N LEU A 13 -12.25 19.32 26.40
CA LEU A 13 -11.62 19.50 25.09
C LEU A 13 -10.68 18.34 24.72
N LEU A 14 -9.92 17.81 25.69
CA LEU A 14 -9.07 16.64 25.48
C LEU A 14 -9.90 15.39 25.12
N PHE A 15 -11.08 15.25 25.73
CA PHE A 15 -12.01 14.14 25.45
C PHE A 15 -12.62 14.21 24.03
N PHE A 16 -12.93 15.41 23.53
CA PHE A 16 -13.38 15.62 22.14
C PHE A 16 -12.25 15.34 21.13
N LEU A 17 -11.01 15.70 21.44
CA LEU A 17 -9.84 15.44 20.58
C LEU A 17 -9.49 13.94 20.50
N ILE A 18 -9.60 13.21 21.61
CA ILE A 18 -9.30 11.76 21.63
C ILE A 18 -10.44 10.97 20.96
N SER A 19 -11.70 11.37 21.13
CA SER A 19 -12.85 10.70 20.49
C SER A 19 -12.99 10.99 18.99
N HIS A 20 -12.48 12.13 18.48
CA HIS A 20 -12.37 12.37 17.02
C HIS A 20 -11.25 11.57 16.35
N SER A 21 -10.25 11.09 17.10
CA SER A 21 -9.16 10.28 16.52
C SER A 21 -9.56 8.83 16.23
N ALA A 22 -10.74 8.39 16.68
CA ALA A 22 -11.29 7.07 16.42
C ALA A 22 -12.29 7.03 15.26
N ALA A 23 -12.30 8.05 14.39
CA ALA A 23 -12.83 7.89 13.04
C ALA A 23 -11.90 6.94 12.27
N THR A 24 -12.09 5.63 12.48
CA THR A 24 -11.61 4.62 11.55
C THR A 24 -12.26 4.97 10.22
N THR A 25 -11.49 5.63 9.36
CA THR A 25 -11.85 5.84 7.97
C THR A 25 -11.96 4.44 7.39
N THR A 26 -13.18 3.91 7.43
CA THR A 26 -13.64 2.95 6.45
C THR A 26 -13.55 3.71 5.13
N LEU A 27 -12.35 3.70 4.54
CA LEU A 27 -12.12 4.20 3.20
C LEU A 27 -13.05 3.37 2.32
N THR A 28 -14.20 3.93 2.01
CA THR A 28 -15.09 3.48 0.95
C THR A 28 -14.25 3.46 -0.31
N ASP A 29 -13.80 2.25 -0.63
CA ASP A 29 -12.81 1.92 -1.63
C ASP A 29 -13.42 2.12 -3.02
N GLN A 30 -13.37 3.35 -3.51
CA GLN A 30 -14.14 3.71 -4.70
C GLN A 30 -13.47 3.34 -6.03
N HIS A 31 -12.46 2.45 -6.05
CA HIS A 31 -12.17 1.58 -7.20
C HIS A 31 -11.19 0.45 -6.81
N PRO A 32 -11.68 -0.72 -6.33
CA PRO A 32 -10.84 -1.90 -6.24
C PRO A 32 -10.49 -2.37 -7.66
N PHE A 33 -9.30 -2.94 -7.81
CA PHE A 33 -8.88 -3.62 -9.04
C PHE A 33 -10.00 -4.51 -9.61
N PRO A 34 -10.19 -4.56 -10.95
CA PRO A 34 -9.34 -4.02 -12.02
C PRO A 34 -9.49 -2.52 -12.26
N PHE A 35 -8.54 -1.92 -12.97
CA PHE A 35 -8.66 -0.54 -13.48
C PHE A 35 -8.35 -0.45 -14.97
N SER A 36 -8.88 0.58 -15.64
CA SER A 36 -8.61 0.86 -17.05
C SER A 36 -8.71 2.36 -17.34
N PHE A 37 -7.58 2.96 -17.71
CA PHE A 37 -7.50 4.32 -18.25
C PHE A 37 -7.35 4.21 -19.76
N ASN A 38 -8.39 4.61 -20.50
CA ASN A 38 -8.34 4.65 -21.98
C ASN A 38 -7.72 5.95 -22.50
N ASN A 39 -7.65 6.97 -21.65
CA ASN A 39 -7.00 8.25 -21.87
C ASN A 39 -6.64 8.87 -20.51
N PHE A 40 -5.86 9.95 -20.53
CA PHE A 40 -5.44 10.68 -19.32
C PHE A 40 -5.82 12.16 -19.44
N THR A 41 -6.73 12.58 -18.58
CA THR A 41 -7.11 13.98 -18.36
C THR A 41 -6.98 14.30 -16.87
N VAL A 42 -6.79 15.57 -16.52
CA VAL A 42 -6.67 15.99 -15.11
C VAL A 42 -7.79 15.39 -14.26
N ASN A 43 -9.05 15.50 -14.71
CA ASN A 43 -10.21 15.00 -13.98
C ASN A 43 -10.23 13.47 -13.83
N SER A 44 -9.81 12.73 -14.87
CA SER A 44 -9.82 11.26 -14.83
C SER A 44 -8.70 10.67 -13.96
N THR A 45 -7.64 11.43 -13.69
CA THR A 45 -6.44 10.95 -12.98
C THR A 45 -6.33 11.45 -11.54
N GLN A 46 -6.96 12.59 -11.21
CA GLN A 46 -6.73 13.37 -9.98
C GLN A 46 -6.75 12.56 -8.67
N ASN A 47 -7.59 11.51 -8.59
CA ASN A 47 -7.74 10.70 -7.37
C ASN A 47 -7.06 9.33 -7.45
N PHE A 48 -6.61 8.90 -8.64
CA PHE A 48 -6.16 7.53 -8.88
C PHE A 48 -4.70 7.42 -9.25
N ILE A 49 -4.12 8.47 -9.80
CA ILE A 49 -2.75 8.48 -10.31
C ILE A 49 -1.96 9.62 -9.67
N SER A 50 -0.76 9.30 -9.21
CA SER A 50 0.24 10.30 -8.82
C SER A 50 1.34 10.38 -9.87
N LEU A 51 1.75 11.60 -10.20
CA LEU A 51 2.84 11.89 -11.14
C LEU A 51 4.04 12.43 -10.38
N TYR A 52 5.23 11.97 -10.73
CA TYR A 52 6.50 12.41 -10.17
C TYR A 52 7.54 12.63 -11.27
N GLY A 53 8.57 13.42 -10.95
CA GLY A 53 9.57 13.83 -11.93
C GLY A 53 8.94 14.65 -13.06
N ASP A 54 9.39 14.39 -14.28
CA ASP A 54 8.99 15.19 -15.45
C ASP A 54 7.71 14.67 -16.14
N ALA A 55 6.99 13.74 -15.50
CA ALA A 55 5.72 13.24 -16.01
C ALA A 55 4.62 14.29 -15.86
N ASN A 56 4.01 14.68 -16.97
CA ASN A 56 2.92 15.64 -17.00
C ASN A 56 1.77 15.19 -17.90
N ILE A 57 0.53 15.58 -17.55
CA ILE A 57 -0.65 15.33 -18.38
C ILE A 57 -0.73 16.40 -19.47
N VAL A 58 -0.87 15.96 -20.71
CA VAL A 58 -1.13 16.80 -21.87
C VAL A 58 -2.59 16.61 -22.27
N ASN A 59 -3.45 17.55 -21.83
CA ASN A 59 -4.90 17.46 -22.03
C ASN A 59 -5.32 17.41 -23.51
N VAL A 60 -4.61 18.12 -24.39
CA VAL A 60 -4.88 18.13 -25.84
C VAL A 60 -4.80 16.71 -26.43
N ASP A 61 -3.75 15.97 -26.06
CA ASP A 61 -3.51 14.60 -26.53
C ASP A 61 -4.16 13.53 -25.64
N LYS A 62 -4.78 13.97 -24.54
CA LYS A 62 -5.30 13.12 -23.45
C LYS A 62 -4.31 12.01 -23.05
N SER A 63 -3.05 12.40 -22.88
CA SER A 63 -1.93 11.49 -22.63
C SER A 63 -1.04 12.02 -21.50
N ILE A 64 -0.25 11.13 -20.89
CA ILE A 64 0.85 11.55 -20.02
C ILE A 64 2.12 11.57 -20.85
N LYS A 65 2.85 12.66 -20.83
CA LYS A 65 4.14 12.78 -21.51
C LYS A 65 5.25 13.02 -20.50
N ASN A 66 6.41 12.44 -20.80
CA ASN A 66 7.65 12.91 -20.25
C ASN A 66 8.44 13.59 -21.38
N ASN A 67 8.60 14.90 -21.27
CA ASN A 67 9.41 15.71 -22.18
C ASN A 67 10.71 16.18 -21.53
N GLY A 68 10.92 15.92 -20.24
CA GLY A 68 12.05 16.49 -19.51
C GLY A 68 13.34 15.66 -19.64
N THR A 69 14.36 16.05 -18.87
CA THR A 69 15.66 15.39 -18.85
C THR A 69 15.74 14.27 -17.82
N PHE A 70 14.79 14.21 -16.88
CA PHE A 70 14.71 13.22 -15.82
C PHE A 70 13.61 12.18 -16.08
N VAL A 71 13.58 11.13 -15.27
CA VAL A 71 12.58 10.06 -15.36
C VAL A 71 11.25 10.55 -14.80
N GLY A 72 10.20 10.48 -15.61
CA GLY A 72 8.82 10.66 -15.17
C GLY A 72 8.26 9.36 -14.60
N LEU A 73 7.57 9.41 -13.47
CA LEU A 73 6.96 8.25 -12.81
C LEU A 73 5.46 8.48 -12.63
N VAL A 74 4.68 7.50 -13.08
CA VAL A 74 3.22 7.44 -12.98
C VAL A 74 2.89 6.31 -12.01
N LEU A 75 2.29 6.59 -10.85
CA LEU A 75 1.90 5.57 -9.88
C LEU A 75 0.38 5.46 -9.79
N TYR A 76 -0.15 4.24 -9.72
CA TYR A 76 -1.54 4.01 -9.33
C TYR A 76 -1.65 4.02 -7.81
N ASN A 77 -2.42 4.95 -7.26
CA ASN A 77 -2.42 5.28 -5.82
C ASN A 77 -2.92 4.14 -4.92
N LYS A 78 -3.62 3.14 -5.48
CA LYS A 78 -4.18 2.05 -4.66
C LYS A 78 -3.15 0.94 -4.46
N PRO A 79 -2.92 0.52 -3.21
CA PRO A 79 -2.04 -0.59 -2.89
C PRO A 79 -2.56 -1.90 -3.49
N PHE A 80 -1.65 -2.67 -4.07
CA PHE A 80 -1.88 -4.00 -4.60
C PHE A 80 -1.19 -5.04 -3.71
N LYS A 81 -1.81 -6.21 -3.56
CA LYS A 81 -1.18 -7.37 -2.93
C LYS A 81 -1.00 -8.45 -3.98
N LEU A 82 0.18 -9.05 -4.02
CA LEU A 82 0.47 -10.16 -4.94
C LEU A 82 -0.17 -11.49 -4.50
N PHE A 83 -0.67 -11.54 -3.27
CA PHE A 83 -1.27 -12.71 -2.64
C PHE A 83 -2.56 -12.31 -1.92
N GLY A 84 -3.56 -13.20 -1.95
CA GLY A 84 -4.87 -12.96 -1.36
C GLY A 84 -4.85 -12.91 0.18
N SER A 85 -5.82 -12.22 0.78
CA SER A 85 -5.82 -11.90 2.22
C SER A 85 -6.39 -13.01 3.14
N LYS A 86 -6.42 -14.29 2.72
CA LYS A 86 -7.05 -15.36 3.53
C LYS A 86 -6.20 -15.77 4.75
N PRO A 87 -6.81 -16.17 5.88
CA PRO A 87 -6.12 -16.47 7.14
C PRO A 87 -5.37 -17.82 7.18
N ARG A 88 -5.08 -18.45 6.03
CA ARG A 88 -4.30 -19.69 5.99
C ARG A 88 -2.81 -19.38 6.00
N LYS A 89 -2.01 -20.31 6.53
CA LYS A 89 -0.53 -20.27 6.50
C LYS A 89 0.06 -20.03 5.09
N ASN A 90 -0.71 -20.29 4.02
CA ASN A 90 -0.36 -19.99 2.63
C ASN A 90 -1.50 -19.21 1.94
N PRO A 91 -1.32 -17.89 1.67
CA PRO A 91 -2.29 -17.11 0.91
C PRO A 91 -2.29 -17.55 -0.57
N ASN A 92 -3.46 -17.49 -1.22
CA ASN A 92 -3.56 -17.85 -2.65
C ASN A 92 -2.80 -16.82 -3.49
N PRO A 93 -1.93 -17.25 -4.42
CA PRO A 93 -1.20 -16.32 -5.27
C PRO A 93 -2.15 -15.70 -6.31
N ILE A 94 -1.86 -14.46 -6.71
CA ILE A 94 -2.68 -13.70 -7.66
C ILE A 94 -1.98 -13.67 -9.02
N SER A 95 -2.69 -14.10 -10.06
CA SER A 95 -2.27 -13.86 -11.44
C SER A 95 -2.72 -12.46 -11.84
N PHE A 96 -1.92 -11.76 -12.63
CA PHE A 96 -2.29 -10.44 -13.11
C PHE A 96 -1.94 -10.26 -14.59
N SER A 97 -2.61 -9.31 -15.23
CA SER A 97 -2.32 -8.88 -16.59
C SER A 97 -2.40 -7.36 -16.63
N THR A 98 -1.38 -6.73 -17.19
CA THR A 98 -1.35 -5.29 -17.40
C THR A 98 -1.04 -5.00 -18.85
N ASP A 99 -1.68 -3.99 -19.41
CA ASP A 99 -1.42 -3.51 -20.75
C ASP A 99 -1.46 -1.99 -20.82
N PHE A 100 -0.58 -1.43 -21.64
CA PHE A 100 -0.53 0.02 -21.85
C PHE A 100 -0.07 0.35 -23.25
N THR A 101 -0.52 1.51 -23.73
CA THR A 101 -0.19 2.03 -25.05
C THR A 101 0.72 3.23 -24.90
N PHE A 102 1.82 3.27 -25.64
CA PHE A 102 2.83 4.32 -25.56
C PHE A 102 3.42 4.64 -26.93
N SER A 103 4.18 5.74 -27.05
CA SER A 103 5.04 6.02 -28.21
C SER A 103 6.34 6.67 -27.73
N LEU A 104 7.38 6.49 -28.54
CA LEU A 104 8.73 7.03 -28.31
C LEU A 104 9.05 7.98 -29.47
N SER A 105 9.39 9.24 -29.19
CA SER A 105 9.74 10.20 -30.25
C SER A 105 11.22 10.19 -30.64
N SER A 106 12.01 9.27 -30.06
CA SER A 106 13.40 9.05 -30.42
C SER A 106 13.72 7.56 -30.38
N ASN A 107 14.68 7.15 -31.20
CA ASN A 107 15.27 5.81 -31.21
C ASN A 107 16.56 5.71 -30.38
N VAL A 108 16.99 6.79 -29.71
CA VAL A 108 18.27 6.80 -28.96
C VAL A 108 18.08 6.86 -27.45
N VAL A 109 17.29 7.80 -26.92
CA VAL A 109 17.25 8.08 -25.46
C VAL A 109 15.84 8.16 -24.88
N ALA A 110 14.89 7.37 -25.39
CA ALA A 110 13.54 7.28 -24.85
C ALA A 110 13.19 5.85 -24.40
N GLY A 111 12.17 5.69 -23.57
CA GLY A 111 11.69 4.37 -23.19
C GLY A 111 10.55 4.43 -22.20
N VAL A 112 9.99 3.26 -21.90
CA VAL A 112 8.95 3.10 -20.89
C VAL A 112 9.20 1.83 -20.09
N ALA A 113 8.90 1.82 -18.79
CA ALA A 113 8.92 0.60 -17.99
C ALA A 113 7.69 0.48 -17.11
N PHE A 114 7.13 -0.73 -17.03
CA PHE A 114 6.24 -1.10 -15.95
C PHE A 114 7.04 -1.47 -14.72
N VAL A 115 6.66 -0.91 -13.56
CA VAL A 115 7.31 -1.15 -12.28
C VAL A 115 6.33 -1.62 -11.22
N VAL A 116 6.78 -2.58 -10.41
CA VAL A 116 6.15 -2.96 -9.15
C VAL A 116 7.05 -2.46 -8.04
N VAL A 117 6.56 -1.52 -7.24
CA VAL A 117 7.34 -0.81 -6.23
C VAL A 117 6.84 -1.18 -4.84
N ASP A 118 7.74 -1.33 -3.88
CA ASP A 118 7.38 -1.51 -2.47
C ASP A 118 6.64 -0.25 -1.95
N SER A 119 5.45 -0.42 -1.37
CA SER A 119 4.70 0.71 -0.81
C SER A 119 5.32 1.26 0.48
N LEU A 120 6.07 0.43 1.22
CA LEU A 120 6.63 0.72 2.53
C LEU A 120 8.07 1.25 2.45
N ARG A 121 8.87 0.74 1.49
CA ARG A 121 10.23 1.21 1.23
C ARG A 121 10.27 2.02 -0.06
N LYS A 122 10.04 3.33 0.07
CA LYS A 122 10.11 4.29 -1.05
C LYS A 122 11.42 4.10 -1.83
N GLY A 123 11.31 3.50 -3.02
CA GLY A 123 12.44 3.33 -3.96
C GLY A 123 12.78 1.89 -4.34
N SER A 124 12.37 0.88 -3.55
CA SER A 124 12.64 -0.52 -3.89
C SER A 124 11.73 -1.00 -5.01
N ILE A 125 12.29 -1.25 -6.19
CA ILE A 125 11.59 -1.87 -7.31
C ILE A 125 11.75 -3.37 -7.19
N TYR A 126 10.63 -4.07 -7.13
CA TYR A 126 10.59 -5.52 -7.10
C TYR A 126 10.64 -6.13 -8.50
N MET A 127 9.92 -5.52 -9.44
CA MET A 127 9.85 -5.99 -10.81
C MET A 127 9.82 -4.79 -11.75
N GLU A 128 10.62 -4.87 -12.82
CA GLU A 128 10.65 -3.91 -13.91
C GLU A 128 10.56 -4.64 -15.25
N VAL A 129 9.66 -4.17 -16.12
CA VAL A 129 9.58 -4.59 -17.53
C VAL A 129 9.72 -3.36 -18.39
N LYS A 130 10.86 -3.21 -19.05
CA LYS A 130 11.30 -2.02 -19.76
C LYS A 130 11.31 -2.24 -21.27
N VAL A 131 10.87 -1.25 -22.02
CA VAL A 131 11.06 -1.11 -23.46
C VAL A 131 11.95 0.12 -23.68
N GLU A 132 13.07 -0.09 -24.35
CA GLU A 132 14.05 0.97 -24.67
C GLU A 132 14.05 1.26 -26.16
N SER A 133 14.37 2.51 -26.50
CA SER A 133 14.50 2.98 -27.88
C SER A 133 15.58 2.24 -28.70
N GLY A 134 16.52 1.57 -28.04
CA GLY A 134 17.48 0.66 -28.67
C GLY A 134 16.89 -0.68 -29.15
N ASN A 135 15.57 -0.76 -29.34
CA ASN A 135 14.83 -1.97 -29.73
C ASN A 135 15.02 -3.14 -28.78
N TYR A 136 15.10 -2.91 -27.47
CA TYR A 136 15.16 -3.99 -26.48
C TYR A 136 13.95 -3.98 -25.57
N VAL A 137 13.42 -5.17 -25.29
CA VAL A 137 12.60 -5.41 -24.11
C VAL A 137 13.46 -6.09 -23.05
N VAL A 138 13.40 -5.57 -21.83
CA VAL A 138 14.13 -6.08 -20.67
C VAL A 138 13.14 -6.41 -19.57
N VAL A 139 13.31 -7.56 -18.93
CA VAL A 139 12.60 -7.97 -17.72
C VAL A 139 13.64 -8.15 -16.62
N ASN A 140 13.41 -7.49 -15.49
CA ASN A 140 14.22 -7.62 -14.29
C ASN A 140 13.30 -7.82 -13.08
N ALA A 141 13.36 -8.99 -12.44
CA ALA A 141 12.60 -9.27 -11.23
C ALA A 141 13.21 -10.43 -10.45
N ASP A 142 13.34 -10.29 -9.13
CA ASP A 142 13.85 -11.36 -8.24
C ASP A 142 15.15 -12.05 -8.71
N GLY A 143 16.11 -11.26 -9.23
CA GLY A 143 17.38 -11.79 -9.76
C GLY A 143 17.27 -12.44 -11.14
N VAL A 144 16.07 -12.51 -11.73
CA VAL A 144 15.86 -12.93 -13.12
C VAL A 144 16.04 -11.73 -14.04
N TYR A 145 16.99 -11.85 -14.97
CA TYR A 145 17.23 -10.87 -16.03
C TYR A 145 16.98 -11.52 -17.40
N SER A 146 16.11 -10.93 -18.21
CA SER A 146 15.87 -11.37 -19.58
C SER A 146 15.84 -10.17 -20.52
N LYS A 147 16.60 -10.22 -21.61
CA LYS A 147 16.69 -9.16 -22.62
C LYS A 147 16.44 -9.75 -23.99
N ARG A 148 15.57 -9.10 -24.77
CA ARG A 148 15.22 -9.53 -26.14
C ARG A 148 15.26 -8.35 -27.09
N LEU A 149 15.96 -8.53 -28.21
CA LEU A 149 15.97 -7.60 -29.33
C LEU A 149 14.64 -7.66 -30.10
N ILE A 150 14.16 -6.50 -30.51
CA ILE A 150 12.92 -6.26 -31.25
C ILE A 150 13.29 -5.87 -32.70
N SER A 151 14.00 -6.73 -33.41
CA SER A 151 14.44 -6.48 -34.78
C SER A 151 13.27 -6.38 -35.77
N ASP A 152 12.27 -7.25 -35.59
CA ASP A 152 11.24 -7.49 -36.62
C ASP A 152 10.01 -6.59 -36.45
N LEU A 153 9.87 -5.93 -35.30
CA LEU A 153 8.70 -5.10 -35.00
C LEU A 153 8.85 -3.66 -35.50
N GLY A 154 10.08 -3.24 -35.81
CA GLY A 154 10.42 -1.88 -36.23
C GLY A 154 9.74 -0.82 -35.39
N VAL A 155 10.21 -0.61 -34.15
CA VAL A 155 9.71 0.47 -33.26
C VAL A 155 10.00 1.81 -33.93
N GLY A 156 9.07 2.25 -34.78
CA GLY A 156 9.21 3.49 -35.51
C GLY A 156 9.08 4.66 -34.56
N ILE A 157 9.85 5.71 -34.83
CA ILE A 157 9.74 6.98 -34.10
C ILE A 157 8.30 7.47 -34.23
N GLY A 158 7.68 7.78 -33.08
CA GLY A 158 6.29 8.25 -32.99
C GLY A 158 5.22 7.17 -33.17
N GLU A 159 5.59 5.93 -33.51
CA GLU A 159 4.61 4.85 -33.63
C GLU A 159 4.02 4.50 -32.26
N LYS A 160 2.70 4.36 -32.23
CA LYS A 160 2.01 3.88 -31.03
C LYS A 160 2.19 2.37 -30.92
N MET A 161 2.74 1.96 -29.79
CA MET A 161 2.97 0.58 -29.42
C MET A 161 2.06 0.19 -28.26
N ARG A 162 1.74 -1.10 -28.17
CA ARG A 162 1.02 -1.70 -27.05
C ARG A 162 1.85 -2.83 -26.44
N LEU A 163 2.10 -2.71 -25.15
CA LEU A 163 2.78 -3.75 -24.35
C LEU A 163 1.74 -4.51 -23.52
N TRP A 164 1.84 -5.83 -23.49
CA TRP A 164 1.12 -6.68 -22.54
C TRP A 164 2.11 -7.43 -21.66
N ILE A 165 1.82 -7.47 -20.37
CA ILE A 165 2.59 -8.20 -19.37
C ILE A 165 1.60 -9.08 -18.61
N ASP A 166 1.77 -10.39 -18.71
CA ASP A 166 0.92 -11.37 -18.04
C ASP A 166 1.74 -12.21 -17.07
N TYR A 167 1.33 -12.22 -15.81
CA TYR A 167 1.91 -13.07 -14.78
C TYR A 167 0.93 -14.19 -14.42
N GLN A 168 1.39 -15.43 -14.60
CA GLN A 168 0.67 -16.63 -14.19
C GLN A 168 1.23 -17.14 -12.87
N ALA A 169 0.41 -17.06 -11.83
CA ALA A 169 0.82 -17.39 -10.47
C ALA A 169 1.10 -18.88 -10.24
N ILE A 170 0.37 -19.78 -10.89
CA ILE A 170 0.54 -21.24 -10.73
C ILE A 170 1.90 -21.68 -11.28
N SER A 171 2.18 -21.29 -12.52
CA SER A 171 3.41 -21.65 -13.22
C SER A 171 4.57 -20.70 -12.91
N LYS A 172 4.37 -19.68 -12.06
CA LYS A 172 5.35 -18.64 -11.75
C LYS A 172 6.01 -18.08 -12.99
N ARG A 173 5.20 -17.73 -13.99
CA ARG A 173 5.68 -17.41 -15.34
C ARG A 173 5.20 -16.03 -15.74
N LEU A 174 6.14 -15.19 -16.17
CA LEU A 174 5.87 -13.90 -16.76
C LEU A 174 5.99 -13.99 -18.28
N GLU A 175 5.00 -13.46 -18.97
CA GLU A 175 5.02 -13.34 -20.42
C GLU A 175 4.88 -11.88 -20.82
N VAL A 176 5.77 -11.44 -21.70
CA VAL A 176 5.76 -10.08 -22.24
C VAL A 176 5.53 -10.14 -23.74
N ARG A 177 4.57 -9.35 -24.22
CA ARG A 177 4.21 -9.21 -25.64
C ARG A 177 4.24 -7.74 -26.01
N LEU A 178 4.66 -7.44 -27.23
CA LEU A 178 4.70 -6.09 -27.77
C LEU A 178 4.17 -6.13 -29.21
N SER A 179 3.33 -5.17 -29.58
CA SER A 179 2.91 -4.97 -30.97
C SER A 179 2.68 -3.50 -31.27
N LYS A 180 2.67 -3.15 -32.56
CA LYS A 180 2.12 -1.87 -33.01
C LYS A 180 0.64 -1.79 -32.64
N LEU A 181 0.18 -0.58 -32.29
CA LEU A 181 -1.22 -0.33 -31.99
C LEU A 181 -2.07 -0.63 -33.23
N GLY A 182 -3.21 -1.31 -33.05
CA GLY A 182 -4.09 -1.76 -34.13
C GLY A 182 -3.80 -3.17 -34.62
N TYR A 183 -2.61 -3.71 -34.35
CA TYR A 183 -2.30 -5.11 -34.60
C TYR A 183 -2.84 -6.02 -33.49
N ALA A 184 -3.16 -7.26 -33.86
CA ALA A 184 -3.58 -8.28 -32.91
C ALA A 184 -2.44 -8.65 -31.95
N ARG A 185 -2.81 -9.01 -30.73
CA ARG A 185 -1.86 -9.52 -29.73
C ARG A 185 -1.25 -10.82 -30.22
N SER A 186 0.09 -10.88 -30.32
CA SER A 186 0.81 -12.09 -30.72
C SER A 186 0.51 -13.26 -29.77
N TYR A 187 0.27 -14.44 -30.36
CA TYR A 187 0.11 -15.68 -29.61
C TYR A 187 1.41 -16.03 -28.86
N LYS A 188 2.55 -15.96 -29.57
CA LYS A 188 3.87 -16.24 -29.00
C LYS A 188 4.40 -14.99 -28.27
N PRO A 189 4.76 -15.09 -26.97
CA PRO A 189 5.33 -13.98 -26.24
C PRO A 189 6.75 -13.67 -26.72
N LEU A 190 7.13 -12.40 -26.63
CA LEU A 190 8.48 -11.92 -26.94
C LEU A 190 9.47 -12.41 -25.89
N ILE A 191 9.09 -12.32 -24.62
CA ILE A 191 9.82 -12.86 -23.47
C ILE A 191 8.88 -13.73 -22.67
N SER A 192 9.37 -14.90 -22.27
CA SER A 192 8.69 -15.80 -21.34
C SER A 192 9.72 -16.33 -20.35
N CYS A 193 9.67 -15.87 -19.10
CA CYS A 193 10.62 -16.27 -18.08
C CYS A 193 9.91 -16.73 -16.79
N PRO A 194 10.53 -17.67 -16.04
CA PRO A 194 10.06 -18.02 -14.71
C PRO A 194 10.43 -16.90 -13.73
N ILE A 195 9.46 -16.41 -12.95
CA ILE A 195 9.65 -15.41 -11.89
C ILE A 195 8.83 -15.86 -10.68
N ASP A 196 9.49 -16.05 -9.53
CA ASP A 196 8.81 -16.43 -8.29
C ASP A 196 8.52 -15.20 -7.41
N LEU A 197 7.27 -14.73 -7.46
CA LEU A 197 6.83 -13.60 -6.61
C LEU A 197 6.61 -14.00 -5.13
N GLY A 198 6.87 -15.27 -4.76
CA GLY A 198 6.64 -15.83 -3.42
C GLY A 198 7.34 -15.10 -2.27
N LYS A 199 8.51 -14.50 -2.52
CA LYS A 199 9.26 -13.73 -1.52
C LYS A 199 8.52 -12.46 -1.09
N TRP A 200 7.59 -11.96 -1.92
CA TRP A 200 6.82 -10.74 -1.66
C TRP A 200 5.40 -11.04 -1.15
N LYS A 201 5.16 -12.25 -0.62
CA LYS A 201 3.83 -12.70 -0.19
C LYS A 201 3.12 -11.83 0.85
N ASN A 202 3.91 -11.15 1.69
CA ASN A 202 3.41 -10.31 2.76
C ASN A 202 3.55 -8.82 2.43
N GLN A 203 4.04 -8.49 1.23
CA GLN A 203 4.29 -7.12 0.84
C GLN A 203 3.06 -6.50 0.20
N VAL A 204 2.89 -5.22 0.51
CA VAL A 204 1.98 -4.33 -0.19
C VAL A 204 2.83 -3.58 -1.22
N VAL A 205 2.37 -3.59 -2.47
CA VAL A 205 3.09 -3.01 -3.58
C VAL A 205 2.24 -1.93 -4.26
N VAL A 206 2.90 -0.99 -4.91
CA VAL A 206 2.28 0.02 -5.76
C VAL A 206 2.69 -0.27 -7.19
N LEU A 207 1.74 -0.13 -8.11
CA LEU A 207 1.99 -0.32 -9.54
C LEU A 207 2.34 1.03 -10.16
N GLY A 208 3.26 1.03 -11.11
CA GLY A 208 3.62 2.25 -11.81
C GLY A 208 4.19 2.05 -13.20
N LEU A 209 4.35 3.17 -13.89
CA LEU A 209 5.00 3.29 -15.18
C LEU A 209 6.08 4.37 -15.09
N ARG A 210 7.29 4.03 -15.50
CA ARG A 210 8.40 4.96 -15.70
C ARG A 210 8.47 5.36 -17.16
N LEU A 211 8.59 6.65 -17.41
CA LEU A 211 8.76 7.24 -18.73
C LEU A 211 10.18 7.80 -18.76
N PHE A 212 11.01 7.28 -19.66
CA PHE A 212 12.39 7.71 -19.84
C PHE A 212 12.47 8.68 -21.01
N SER A 213 13.24 9.73 -20.83
CA SER A 213 13.57 10.67 -21.88
C SER A 213 15.00 11.16 -21.65
N GLY A 214 15.67 11.59 -22.71
CA GLY A 214 17.02 12.12 -22.67
C GLY A 214 17.14 13.42 -23.43
N SER A 215 18.11 14.24 -23.00
CA SER A 215 18.49 15.45 -23.70
C SER A 215 19.17 15.08 -25.02
N GLY A 216 18.66 15.60 -26.13
CA GLY A 216 19.41 15.60 -27.39
C GLY A 216 20.67 16.46 -27.23
N ASN A 217 21.81 16.03 -27.77
CA ASN A 217 22.98 16.89 -27.87
C ASN A 217 22.69 17.98 -28.91
N GLY A 218 22.80 19.25 -28.52
CA GLY A 218 22.97 20.49 -29.31
C GLY A 218 21.97 20.80 -30.44
N ASN A 219 21.72 19.83 -31.33
CA ASN A 219 20.95 19.94 -32.57
C ASN A 219 19.83 18.89 -32.69
N LEU A 220 19.69 17.95 -31.75
CA LEU A 220 18.63 16.93 -31.77
C LEU A 220 17.39 17.42 -30.99
N PRO A 221 16.17 17.29 -31.53
CA PRO A 221 14.96 17.67 -30.83
C PRO A 221 14.83 16.89 -29.51
N MET A 222 14.28 17.57 -28.50
CA MET A 222 14.04 17.01 -27.17
C MET A 222 13.24 15.71 -27.32
N THR A 223 13.78 14.61 -26.79
CA THR A 223 13.09 13.33 -26.88
C THR A 223 11.91 13.33 -25.91
N SER A 224 10.91 12.51 -26.20
CA SER A 224 9.69 12.44 -25.42
C SER A 224 9.09 11.04 -25.47
N THR A 225 8.57 10.62 -24.33
CA THR A 225 7.81 9.38 -24.19
C THR A 225 6.38 9.75 -23.85
N SER A 226 5.43 9.25 -24.65
CA SER A 226 3.99 9.48 -24.44
C SER A 226 3.30 8.19 -24.01
N LEU A 227 2.41 8.27 -23.02
CA LEU A 227 1.58 7.20 -22.50
C LEU A 227 0.10 7.55 -22.76
N TYR A 228 -0.60 6.69 -23.49
CA TYR A 228 -1.95 6.94 -23.98
C TYR A 228 -3.04 6.17 -23.22
N SER A 229 -2.74 4.96 -22.75
CA SER A 229 -3.68 4.13 -22.00
C SER A 229 -2.95 3.23 -21.03
N TRP A 230 -3.60 2.84 -19.92
CA TRP A 230 -3.07 1.85 -18.98
C TRP A 230 -4.21 1.06 -18.32
N ARG A 231 -4.10 -0.26 -18.34
CA ARG A 231 -5.09 -1.18 -17.80
C ARG A 231 -4.41 -2.25 -16.98
N PHE A 232 -5.08 -2.64 -15.89
CA PHE A 232 -4.63 -3.73 -15.03
C PHE A 232 -5.81 -4.62 -14.62
N LYS A 233 -5.59 -5.93 -14.67
CA LYS A 233 -6.52 -6.97 -14.24
C LYS A 233 -5.83 -7.94 -13.29
N GLN A 234 -6.57 -8.40 -12.29
CA GLN A 234 -6.13 -9.45 -11.38
C GLN A 234 -7.09 -10.64 -11.40
N ARG A 235 -6.56 -11.82 -11.15
CA ARG A 235 -7.31 -13.05 -10.96
C ARG A 235 -6.73 -13.82 -9.78
N ILE A 236 -7.54 -14.03 -8.75
CA ILE A 236 -7.19 -14.93 -7.65
C ILE A 236 -7.21 -16.35 -8.18
N VAL A 237 -6.13 -17.09 -7.98
CA VAL A 237 -6.08 -18.51 -8.31
C VAL A 237 -6.61 -19.31 -7.11
N PRO A 238 -7.76 -20.00 -7.22
CA PRO A 238 -8.19 -20.91 -6.17
C PRO A 238 -7.22 -22.10 -6.08
N SER A 239 -6.76 -22.39 -4.88
CA SER A 239 -5.86 -23.52 -4.55
C SER A 239 -6.47 -24.90 -4.78
N TRP A 240 -7.75 -24.98 -5.21
CA TRP A 240 -8.52 -26.22 -5.34
C TRP A 240 -8.76 -26.66 -6.79
N MET A 241 -8.15 -25.99 -7.77
CA MET A 241 -8.25 -26.39 -9.20
C MET A 241 -7.34 -27.57 -9.57
N HIS A 242 -6.65 -28.16 -8.60
CA HIS A 242 -5.99 -29.43 -8.76
C HIS A 242 -6.67 -30.42 -7.82
N SER A 243 -7.39 -31.39 -8.39
CA SER A 243 -7.64 -32.63 -7.67
C SER A 243 -6.28 -33.21 -7.28
N GLN A 244 -6.07 -33.50 -5.99
CA GLN A 244 -4.96 -34.35 -5.61
C GLN A 244 -5.07 -35.63 -6.45
N PRO A 245 -3.96 -36.17 -6.99
CA PRO A 245 -4.01 -37.43 -7.70
C PRO A 245 -4.68 -38.45 -6.76
N VAL A 246 -5.79 -39.04 -7.21
CA VAL A 246 -6.45 -40.11 -6.49
C VAL A 246 -5.39 -41.19 -6.31
N ASN A 247 -5.03 -41.48 -5.07
CA ASN A 247 -4.08 -42.54 -4.77
C ASN A 247 -4.78 -43.89 -5.07
N PRO A 248 -4.39 -44.62 -6.13
CA PRO A 248 -5.08 -45.86 -6.51
C PRO A 248 -4.87 -46.98 -5.48
N ARG A 249 -3.91 -46.84 -4.57
CA ARG A 249 -3.65 -47.82 -3.50
C ARG A 249 -4.66 -47.77 -2.35
N VAL A 250 -5.59 -46.81 -2.37
CA VAL A 250 -6.62 -46.65 -1.32
C VAL A 250 -7.91 -47.42 -1.65
N TYR A 251 -8.08 -47.91 -2.89
CA TYR A 251 -9.31 -48.59 -3.33
C TYR A 251 -9.22 -50.12 -3.41
N SER A 252 -8.05 -50.70 -3.15
CA SER A 252 -7.93 -52.13 -2.93
C SER A 252 -7.90 -52.39 -1.43
N VAL A 253 -9.04 -52.79 -0.87
CA VAL A 253 -9.24 -53.56 0.38
C VAL A 253 -10.45 -53.02 1.17
N ASN A 254 -11.48 -53.86 1.15
CA ASN A 254 -12.59 -54.01 2.10
C ASN A 254 -13.87 -53.19 1.91
N HIS A 255 -14.84 -53.91 1.33
CA HIS A 255 -16.25 -53.82 1.64
C HIS A 255 -16.55 -53.86 3.15
N ARG A 256 -17.60 -53.10 3.51
CA ARG A 256 -18.36 -53.07 4.79
C ARG A 256 -17.68 -52.38 5.98
N LYS A 257 -18.13 -51.14 6.24
CA LYS A 257 -18.77 -50.71 7.50
C LYS A 257 -19.50 -49.38 7.26
N PRO A 258 -20.69 -49.15 7.86
CA PRO A 258 -21.44 -47.93 7.63
C PRO A 258 -20.71 -46.72 8.17
N GLU A 259 -20.79 -45.66 7.37
CA GLU A 259 -20.28 -44.31 7.58
C GLU A 259 -20.73 -43.75 8.94
N LYS A 260 -19.78 -43.56 9.87
CA LYS A 260 -20.01 -42.73 11.05
C LYS A 260 -20.04 -41.28 10.60
N VAL A 261 -21.25 -40.78 10.34
CA VAL A 261 -21.56 -39.36 10.16
C VAL A 261 -20.89 -38.58 11.29
N HIS A 262 -19.83 -37.84 10.94
CA HIS A 262 -19.18 -36.92 11.86
C HIS A 262 -20.17 -35.80 12.20
N LYS A 263 -20.74 -35.86 13.40
CA LYS A 263 -21.50 -34.76 14.00
C LYS A 263 -20.62 -33.50 13.96
N LYS A 264 -21.00 -32.52 13.15
CA LYS A 264 -20.50 -31.14 13.26
C LYS A 264 -20.82 -30.64 14.67
N ARG A 265 -19.84 -30.69 15.58
CA ARG A 265 -19.86 -29.85 16.79
C ARG A 265 -19.66 -28.41 16.33
N VAL A 266 -20.75 -27.69 16.17
CA VAL A 266 -20.72 -26.23 16.10
C VAL A 266 -20.20 -25.78 17.46
N CYS A 267 -19.00 -25.20 17.45
CA CYS A 267 -18.30 -24.71 18.63
C CYS A 267 -19.06 -23.49 19.18
N SER A 268 -20.00 -23.75 20.09
CA SER A 268 -20.82 -22.77 20.80
C SER A 268 -20.03 -21.90 21.81
N SER A 269 -18.72 -22.10 21.94
CA SER A 269 -17.88 -21.36 22.90
C SER A 269 -17.52 -19.93 22.47
N LYS A 270 -17.80 -19.53 21.22
CA LYS A 270 -17.49 -18.18 20.73
C LYS A 270 -18.60 -17.15 20.95
N VAL A 271 -19.83 -17.56 21.23
CA VAL A 271 -20.95 -16.62 21.46
C VAL A 271 -21.01 -16.19 22.93
N VAL A 272 -20.65 -17.06 23.87
CA VAL A 272 -20.62 -16.73 25.31
C VAL A 272 -19.46 -15.77 25.65
N GLY A 273 -18.32 -15.89 24.99
CA GLY A 273 -17.19 -14.97 25.20
C GLY A 273 -17.51 -13.53 24.78
N VAL A 274 -18.23 -13.34 23.68
CA VAL A 274 -18.60 -11.99 23.19
C VAL A 274 -19.61 -11.30 24.12
N LEU A 275 -20.54 -12.05 24.73
CA LEU A 275 -21.48 -11.53 25.72
C LEU A 275 -20.79 -11.08 27.04
N LEU A 276 -19.75 -11.80 27.47
CA LEU A 276 -19.01 -11.46 28.69
C LEU A 276 -18.09 -10.24 28.51
N PHE A 277 -17.48 -10.06 27.34
CA PHE A 277 -16.69 -8.84 27.05
C PHE A 277 -17.56 -7.60 26.85
N ALA A 278 -18.76 -7.75 26.27
CA ALA A 278 -19.69 -6.62 26.10
C ALA A 278 -20.28 -6.12 27.44
N ALA A 279 -20.51 -7.00 28.41
CA ALA A 279 -21.03 -6.63 29.73
C ALA A 279 -19.94 -6.15 30.71
N GLY A 280 -18.71 -6.67 30.61
CA GLY A 280 -17.64 -6.39 31.57
C GLY A 280 -16.99 -5.00 31.44
N ILE A 281 -16.93 -4.45 30.23
CA ILE A 281 -16.25 -3.15 29.98
C ILE A 281 -17.11 -1.96 30.45
N GLY A 282 -18.44 -2.10 30.47
CA GLY A 282 -19.35 -1.04 30.91
C GLY A 282 -19.37 -0.82 32.43
N ALA A 283 -19.14 -1.86 33.23
CA ALA A 283 -19.21 -1.76 34.70
C ALA A 283 -17.90 -1.30 35.35
N GLY A 284 -16.75 -1.74 34.82
CA GLY A 284 -15.44 -1.43 35.42
C GLY A 284 -15.06 0.05 35.31
N ALA A 285 -15.32 0.67 34.14
CA ALA A 285 -15.05 2.09 33.94
C ALA A 285 -15.94 2.97 34.83
N LEU A 286 -17.23 2.60 34.97
CA LEU A 286 -18.17 3.35 35.82
C LEU A 286 -17.77 3.27 37.30
N ALA A 287 -17.36 2.09 37.77
CA ALA A 287 -16.88 1.91 39.15
C ALA A 287 -15.61 2.72 39.43
N SER A 288 -14.65 2.76 38.49
CA SER A 288 -13.46 3.60 38.64
C SER A 288 -13.78 5.09 38.68
N PHE A 289 -14.77 5.53 37.89
CA PHE A 289 -15.18 6.93 37.81
C PHE A 289 -15.89 7.37 39.10
N VAL A 290 -16.75 6.52 39.66
CA VAL A 290 -17.40 6.77 40.96
C VAL A 290 -16.37 6.79 42.10
N ALA A 291 -15.37 5.90 42.09
CA ALA A 291 -14.31 5.89 43.09
C ALA A 291 -13.48 7.19 43.06
N LEU A 292 -13.14 7.70 41.87
CA LEU A 292 -12.42 8.97 41.72
C LEU A 292 -13.23 10.18 42.20
N ILE A 293 -14.55 10.20 41.93
CA ILE A 293 -15.44 11.26 42.41
C ILE A 293 -15.56 11.21 43.94
N LEU A 294 -15.73 10.02 44.52
CA LEU A 294 -15.82 9.87 45.97
C LEU A 294 -14.50 10.23 46.67
N TRP A 295 -13.35 9.88 46.07
CA TRP A 295 -12.04 10.28 46.57
C TRP A 295 -11.89 11.81 46.58
N ALA A 296 -12.24 12.47 45.47
CA ALA A 296 -12.14 13.93 45.36
C ALA A 296 -13.03 14.66 46.38
N VAL A 297 -14.22 14.15 46.66
CA VAL A 297 -15.13 14.73 47.67
C VAL A 297 -14.59 14.53 49.10
N PHE A 298 -13.92 13.41 49.38
CA PHE A 298 -13.34 13.14 50.71
C PHE A 298 -12.08 13.98 51.00
N ASP A 299 -11.21 14.19 50.01
CA ASP A 299 -10.04 15.06 50.16
C ASP A 299 -10.45 16.53 50.38
N ASP A 300 -11.52 16.99 49.73
CA ASP A 300 -12.11 18.32 49.97
C ASP A 300 -12.75 18.44 51.35
N TRP A 301 -13.22 17.33 51.95
CA TRP A 301 -13.80 17.37 53.29
C TRP A 301 -12.73 17.45 54.40
N HIS A 302 -11.58 16.83 54.19
CA HIS A 302 -10.46 16.89 55.14
C HIS A 302 -9.72 18.24 55.16
N THR A 303 -9.93 19.11 54.16
CA THR A 303 -9.36 20.48 54.15
C THR A 303 -10.26 21.53 54.81
N VAL A 304 -11.52 21.20 55.14
CA VAL A 304 -12.51 22.15 55.70
C VAL A 304 -12.65 22.06 57.23
N ILE A 305 -11.94 21.13 57.89
CA ILE A 305 -11.90 21.02 59.36
C ILE A 305 -10.47 21.26 59.86
N GLU A 306 -9.91 22.45 59.57
CA GLU A 306 -8.79 22.99 60.34
C GLU A 306 -9.38 24.02 61.32
N LEU A 307 -9.63 23.54 62.54
CA LEU A 307 -10.00 24.36 63.69
C LEU A 307 -8.95 25.44 63.90
N GLU A 308 -9.42 26.67 63.85
CA GLU A 308 -8.76 27.91 64.18
C GLU A 308 -7.93 27.78 65.48
N HIS A 309 -6.60 27.74 65.36
CA HIS A 309 -5.67 27.87 66.49
C HIS A 309 -4.70 29.04 66.24
N PRO A 310 -4.59 30.00 67.18
CA PRO A 310 -3.84 31.23 66.97
C PRO A 310 -2.32 30.97 66.99
N LYS A 311 -1.63 31.51 65.98
CA LYS A 311 -0.17 31.50 65.82
C LYS A 311 0.50 32.30 66.95
N VAL A 312 1.29 31.62 67.78
CA VAL A 312 2.30 32.26 68.63
C VAL A 312 3.62 32.34 67.85
N HIS A 313 4.12 33.55 67.71
CA HIS A 313 5.31 33.92 66.96
C HIS A 313 6.56 33.72 67.86
N SER A 314 7.52 32.88 67.46
CA SER A 314 8.87 32.90 68.01
C SER A 314 9.87 33.26 66.91
N SER A 315 10.61 34.34 67.15
CA SER A 315 11.60 34.92 66.24
C SER A 315 12.98 34.34 66.55
N PHE A 316 13.64 33.77 65.53
CA PHE A 316 15.09 33.54 65.57
C PHE A 316 15.74 34.37 64.47
N ARG A 317 16.59 35.31 64.91
CA ARG A 317 17.39 36.23 64.10
C ARG A 317 18.75 35.57 63.85
N TYR A 318 19.16 35.43 62.59
CA TYR A 318 20.50 34.99 62.21
C TYR A 318 21.34 36.21 61.78
N GLU A 319 22.52 36.34 62.35
CA GLU A 319 23.53 37.35 62.00
C GLU A 319 24.52 36.73 61.01
N LYS A 320 24.74 37.41 59.87
CA LYS A 320 25.61 36.94 58.78
C LYS A 320 26.99 37.56 58.96
N ILE A 321 28.02 36.72 58.98
CA ILE A 321 29.43 37.15 59.01
C ILE A 321 29.91 37.20 57.55
N ASP A 322 30.34 38.37 57.07
CA ASP A 322 31.00 38.52 55.77
C ASP A 322 32.50 38.22 55.92
N ALA A 323 33.05 37.47 54.97
CA ALA A 323 34.48 37.24 54.82
C ALA A 323 34.93 37.91 53.51
N ASP A 324 35.73 38.97 53.63
CA ASP A 324 36.43 39.58 52.51
C ASP A 324 37.65 38.73 52.14
N VAL A 325 37.80 38.42 50.86
CA VAL A 325 39.00 37.80 50.30
C VAL A 325 39.68 38.83 49.42
N GLU A 326 40.82 39.32 49.91
CA GLU A 326 41.74 40.22 49.24
C GLU A 326 42.36 39.54 48.00
N LYS A 327 42.34 40.22 46.86
CA LYS A 327 43.06 39.82 45.64
C LYS A 327 44.48 40.38 45.70
N ILE A 328 45.46 39.49 45.56
CA ILE A 328 46.83 39.81 45.14
C ILE A 328 46.88 39.62 43.62
#